data_AF-A0A1Y4N8A7-F1
#
_entry.id   AF-A0A1Y4N8A7-F1
#
_cell.length_a   1.000
_cell.length_b   1.000
_cell.length_c   1.000
_cell.angle_alpha   90.00
_cell.angle_beta   90.00
_cell.angle_gamma   90.00
#
_symmetry.space_group_name_H-M   'P 1'
#
loop_
_entity.id
_entity.type
_entity.pdbx_description
1 polymer ?
#
loop_
_entity_poly.entity_id
_entity_poly.type
_entity_poly.pdbx_seq_one_letter_code
_entity_poly.pdbx_strand_id
1 'polypeptide(L)'
;MVILYTLAGNSYIDIKDLDDYQGITCYVNSTNRCNCACTFCLRNTKEMSESNSLWLKEEPDVKRIIDEFEKYDLNAFKEVVFCGFGEPLLRHDDLMEVARYLKNKRSDLMIRINTNGLASVSAKRDITPDFKDLIDTVSISLNAPDKQEYYQLTRASFGIDSFDYMLDFAKKCKKYVPNVVLTVVDIIGEEKIAACKKIADDIGVKLRVRPFEE
;
A
#
# COMPACT_ATOMS: atom_id res chain seq x y z
N MET A 1 -8.84 18.10 -0.14
CA MET A 1 -8.45 16.80 -0.72
C MET A 1 -7.04 16.55 -0.32
N VAL A 2 -6.77 15.42 0.32
CA VAL A 2 -5.48 15.12 0.94
C VAL A 2 -4.71 14.18 0.01
N ILE A 3 -3.59 14.67 -0.53
CA ILE A 3 -2.67 13.89 -1.39
C ILE A 3 -1.57 13.28 -0.54
N LEU A 4 -0.89 14.11 0.26
CA LEU A 4 0.15 13.69 1.19
C LEU A 4 -0.37 13.79 2.61
N TYR A 5 -0.20 12.72 3.38
CA TYR A 5 -0.67 12.66 4.76
C TYR A 5 0.28 11.87 5.65
N THR A 6 0.11 12.01 6.96
CA THR A 6 0.73 11.13 7.95
C THR A 6 -0.32 10.52 8.86
N LEU A 7 0.08 9.52 9.64
CA LEU A 7 -0.74 8.92 10.68
C LEU A 7 -0.32 9.48 12.04
N ALA A 8 -1.29 9.92 12.84
CA ALA A 8 -1.13 10.23 14.25
C ALA A 8 -2.26 9.56 15.04
N GLY A 9 -1.92 8.51 15.81
CA GLY A 9 -2.94 7.64 16.39
C GLY A 9 -3.81 7.01 15.31
N ASN A 10 -5.14 7.14 15.46
CA ASN A 10 -6.13 6.63 14.49
C ASN A 10 -6.59 7.69 13.47
N SER A 11 -5.85 8.80 13.35
CA SER A 11 -6.21 9.93 12.48
C SER A 11 -5.25 10.08 11.31
N TYR A 12 -5.82 10.48 10.18
CA TYR A 12 -5.10 10.93 8.99
C TYR A 12 -4.93 12.44 9.09
N ILE A 13 -3.69 12.91 9.04
CA ILE A 13 -3.37 14.33 9.09
C ILE A 13 -2.73 14.72 7.76
N ASP A 14 -3.30 15.71 7.07
CA ASP A 14 -2.68 16.31 5.89
C ASP A 14 -1.35 16.94 6.31
N ILE A 15 -0.26 16.67 5.60
CA ILE A 15 1.09 17.13 6.01
C ILE A 15 1.15 18.65 6.12
N LYS A 16 0.35 19.37 5.31
CA LYS A 16 0.30 20.84 5.36
C LYS A 16 -0.20 21.40 6.69
N ASP A 17 -0.94 20.58 7.46
CA ASP A 17 -1.56 20.97 8.73
C ASP A 17 -0.65 20.61 9.93
N LEU A 18 0.57 20.11 9.68
CA LEU A 18 1.56 19.83 10.72
C LEU A 18 2.43 21.06 11.00
N ASP A 19 2.65 21.35 12.28
CA ASP A 19 3.63 22.35 12.71
C ASP A 19 5.09 21.88 12.50
N ASP A 20 5.33 20.56 12.61
CA ASP A 20 6.63 19.91 12.37
C ASP A 20 6.40 18.55 11.67
N TYR A 21 7.19 18.29 10.63
CA TYR A 21 7.15 17.08 9.81
C TYR A 21 8.49 16.32 9.80
N GLN A 22 9.40 16.62 10.72
CA GLN A 22 10.68 15.92 10.82
C GLN A 22 10.50 14.46 11.28
N GLY A 23 11.11 13.54 10.53
CA GLY A 23 11.12 12.10 10.81
C GLY A 23 9.82 11.36 10.53
N ILE A 24 8.81 11.99 9.92
CA ILE A 24 7.51 11.35 9.67
C ILE A 24 7.57 10.33 8.54
N THR A 25 6.59 9.45 8.51
CA THR A 25 6.25 8.63 7.34
C THR A 25 5.23 9.39 6.49
N CYS A 26 5.59 9.77 5.27
CA CYS A 26 4.71 10.46 4.33
C CYS A 26 3.94 9.43 3.51
N TYR A 27 2.62 9.40 3.64
CA TYR A 27 1.73 8.55 2.86
C TYR A 27 1.19 9.29 1.64
N VAL A 28 1.05 8.57 0.53
CA VAL A 28 0.57 9.11 -0.75
C VAL A 28 -0.78 8.49 -1.10
N ASN A 29 -1.81 9.33 -1.10
CA ASN A 29 -3.15 8.99 -1.51
C ASN A 29 -3.38 9.35 -2.99
N SER A 30 -3.26 8.34 -3.87
CA SER A 30 -3.24 8.57 -5.32
C SER A 30 -4.54 8.18 -6.03
N THR A 31 -5.40 7.35 -5.44
CA THR A 31 -6.54 6.78 -6.16
C THR A 31 -7.65 6.34 -5.22
N ASN A 32 -8.90 6.44 -5.67
CA ASN A 32 -10.06 5.81 -5.00
C ASN A 32 -10.39 4.44 -5.61
N ARG A 33 -9.80 4.11 -6.77
CA ARG A 33 -10.03 2.84 -7.45
C ARG A 33 -9.43 1.71 -6.62
N CYS A 34 -10.17 0.62 -6.50
CA CYS A 34 -9.68 -0.62 -5.91
C CYS A 34 -10.37 -1.78 -6.62
N ASN A 35 -9.60 -2.82 -6.91
CA ASN A 35 -10.07 -4.08 -7.48
C ASN A 35 -10.46 -5.11 -6.38
N CYS A 36 -10.45 -4.68 -5.12
CA CYS A 36 -11.03 -5.39 -3.99
C CYS A 36 -12.15 -4.55 -3.37
N ALA A 37 -13.12 -5.21 -2.75
CA ALA A 37 -14.19 -4.59 -1.98
C ALA A 37 -14.18 -5.19 -0.56
N CYS A 38 -13.05 -5.05 0.13
CA CYS A 38 -12.82 -5.76 1.39
C CYS A 38 -13.86 -5.38 2.46
N THR A 39 -14.33 -6.39 3.19
CA THR A 39 -15.36 -6.25 4.24
C THR A 39 -14.89 -5.39 5.41
N PHE A 40 -13.59 -5.34 5.65
CA PHE A 40 -12.93 -4.59 6.72
C PHE A 40 -12.32 -3.26 6.24
N CYS A 41 -12.51 -2.87 4.97
CA CYS A 41 -11.89 -1.65 4.46
C CYS A 41 -12.57 -0.41 5.03
N LEU A 42 -11.77 0.54 5.53
CA LEU A 42 -12.24 1.80 6.10
C LEU A 42 -13.07 2.65 5.12
N ARG A 43 -12.87 2.45 3.81
CA ARG A 43 -13.73 3.02 2.75
C ARG A 43 -15.22 2.72 2.95
N ASN A 44 -15.54 1.58 3.56
CA ASN A 44 -16.91 1.12 3.74
C ASN A 44 -17.46 1.39 5.15
N THR A 45 -16.62 1.82 6.10
CA THR A 45 -16.97 1.84 7.53
C THR A 45 -16.78 3.17 8.23
N LYS A 46 -15.99 4.11 7.69
CA LYS A 46 -15.77 5.42 8.34
C LYS A 46 -16.56 6.54 7.64
N GLU A 47 -17.46 7.16 8.38
CA GLU A 47 -17.96 8.51 8.06
C GLU A 47 -16.81 9.49 8.29
N MET A 48 -16.14 9.90 7.22
CA MET A 48 -15.07 10.89 7.29
C MET A 48 -15.64 12.29 7.20
N SER A 49 -15.16 13.21 8.04
CA SER A 49 -15.45 14.63 7.88
C SER A 49 -14.94 15.13 6.52
N GLU A 50 -15.67 16.05 5.89
CA GLU A 50 -15.24 16.64 4.61
C GLU A 50 -13.87 17.33 4.69
N SER A 51 -13.46 17.78 5.88
CA SER A 51 -12.20 18.48 6.11
C SER A 51 -10.97 17.56 6.04
N ASN A 52 -11.06 16.31 6.48
CA ASN A 52 -9.93 15.38 6.61
C ASN A 52 -10.16 14.05 5.87
N SER A 53 -11.04 14.05 4.87
CA SER A 53 -11.32 12.84 4.10
C SER A 53 -10.17 12.50 3.14
N LEU A 54 -9.70 11.25 3.22
CA LEU A 54 -8.84 10.65 2.19
C LEU A 54 -9.64 10.32 0.91
N TRP A 55 -10.97 10.51 0.90
CA TRP A 55 -11.73 10.38 -0.33
C TRP A 55 -11.36 11.49 -1.31
N LEU A 56 -10.78 11.10 -2.45
CA LEU A 56 -10.38 12.05 -3.48
C LEU A 56 -11.62 12.56 -4.23
N LYS A 57 -11.81 13.87 -4.32
CA LYS A 57 -12.83 14.47 -5.22
C LYS A 57 -12.45 14.24 -6.68
N GLU A 58 -11.15 14.22 -6.95
CA GLU A 58 -10.53 13.97 -8.24
C GLU A 58 -9.17 13.29 -7.99
N GLU A 59 -8.82 12.29 -8.78
CA GLU A 59 -7.52 11.63 -8.63
C GLU A 59 -6.39 12.55 -9.11
N PRO A 60 -5.36 12.84 -8.30
CA PRO A 60 -4.30 13.77 -8.69
C PRO A 60 -3.44 13.14 -9.79
N ASP A 61 -3.13 13.85 -10.87
CA ASP A 61 -2.15 13.36 -11.85
C ASP A 61 -0.72 13.33 -11.27
N VAL A 62 0.22 12.75 -12.03
CA VAL A 62 1.63 12.64 -11.60
C VAL A 62 2.21 14.00 -11.25
N LYS A 63 1.95 15.01 -12.08
CA LYS A 63 2.45 16.38 -11.88
C LYS A 63 1.96 16.92 -10.54
N ARG A 64 0.68 16.78 -10.23
CA ARG A 64 0.09 17.27 -8.99
C ARG A 64 0.63 16.55 -7.76
N ILE A 65 0.93 15.27 -7.85
CA ILE A 65 1.61 14.54 -6.76
C ILE A 65 3.03 15.09 -6.55
N ILE A 66 3.78 15.29 -7.64
CA ILE A 66 5.14 15.85 -7.59
C ILE A 66 5.13 17.29 -7.04
N ASP A 67 4.25 18.16 -7.54
CA ASP A 67 4.08 19.53 -7.07
C ASP A 67 3.75 19.57 -5.56
N GLU A 68 3.02 18.57 -5.05
CA GLU A 68 2.74 18.47 -3.61
C GLU A 68 4.00 18.12 -2.81
N PHE A 69 4.84 17.21 -3.32
CA PHE A 69 6.13 16.89 -2.70
C PHE A 69 7.10 18.08 -2.71
N GLU A 70 7.09 18.92 -3.76
CA GLU A 70 7.98 20.08 -3.88
C GLU A 70 7.76 21.16 -2.81
N LYS A 71 6.65 21.09 -2.07
CA LYS A 71 6.37 21.99 -0.94
C LYS A 71 7.16 21.67 0.32
N TYR A 72 7.78 20.49 0.40
CA TYR A 72 8.42 19.97 1.61
C TYR A 72 9.87 19.56 1.36
N ASP A 73 10.69 19.60 2.42
CA ASP A 73 12.04 19.02 2.37
C ASP A 73 11.96 17.49 2.50
N LEU A 74 12.36 16.77 1.44
CA LEU A 74 12.38 15.30 1.45
C LEU A 74 13.34 14.70 2.48
N ASN A 75 14.32 15.47 3.01
CA ASN A 75 15.18 15.01 4.09
C ASN A 75 14.45 14.93 5.44
N ALA A 76 13.34 15.64 5.59
CA ALA A 76 12.50 15.52 6.77
C ALA A 76 11.74 14.20 6.80
N PHE A 77 11.48 13.57 5.64
CA PHE A 77 10.75 12.31 5.60
C PHE A 77 11.64 11.11 5.92
N LYS A 78 11.18 10.26 6.83
CA LYS A 78 11.81 8.96 7.09
C LYS A 78 11.54 7.96 5.98
N GLU A 79 10.31 7.97 5.45
CA GLU A 79 9.82 7.01 4.47
C GLU A 79 8.66 7.64 3.69
N VAL A 80 8.54 7.32 2.41
CA VAL A 80 7.35 7.58 1.59
C VAL A 80 6.60 6.27 1.37
N VAL A 81 5.28 6.27 1.60
CA VAL A 81 4.44 5.09 1.48
C VAL A 81 3.32 5.35 0.48
N PHE A 82 3.30 4.63 -0.63
CA PHE A 82 2.13 4.59 -1.52
C PHE A 82 1.04 3.75 -0.86
N CYS A 83 0.07 4.42 -0.27
CA CYS A 83 -1.04 3.84 0.47
C CYS A 83 -2.09 4.93 0.67
N GLY A 84 -3.34 4.62 0.38
CA GLY A 84 -4.48 5.52 0.51
C GLY A 84 -5.77 4.71 0.58
N PHE A 85 -6.87 5.27 0.10
CA PHE A 85 -8.19 4.60 0.12
C PHE A 85 -8.40 3.59 -1.02
N GLY A 86 -7.69 3.76 -2.14
CA GLY A 86 -7.68 2.80 -3.24
C GLY A 86 -6.48 1.85 -3.23
N GLU A 87 -6.40 1.02 -4.26
CA GLU A 87 -5.24 0.18 -4.56
C GLU A 87 -4.22 1.00 -5.38
N PRO A 88 -3.09 1.42 -4.78
CA PRO A 88 -2.14 2.32 -5.44
C PRO A 88 -1.61 1.79 -6.77
N LEU A 89 -1.37 0.47 -6.88
CA LEU A 89 -0.79 -0.13 -8.08
C LEU A 89 -1.78 -0.24 -9.26
N LEU A 90 -3.06 0.14 -9.10
CA LEU A 90 -3.92 0.40 -10.26
C LEU A 90 -3.47 1.63 -11.07
N ARG A 91 -2.59 2.46 -10.49
CA ARG A 91 -1.90 3.56 -11.14
C ARG A 91 -0.39 3.29 -11.23
N HIS A 92 -0.02 2.06 -11.57
CA HIS A 92 1.37 1.58 -11.59
C HIS A 92 2.35 2.54 -12.27
N ASP A 93 2.10 2.93 -13.52
CA ASP A 93 3.03 3.75 -14.30
C ASP A 93 3.23 5.14 -13.65
N ASP A 94 2.14 5.78 -13.21
CA ASP A 94 2.17 7.05 -12.49
C ASP A 94 3.01 6.94 -11.21
N LEU A 95 2.84 5.87 -10.45
CA LEU A 95 3.58 5.65 -9.20
C LEU A 95 5.07 5.42 -9.44
N MET A 96 5.44 4.70 -10.51
CA MET A 96 6.84 4.51 -10.88
C MET A 96 7.49 5.83 -11.30
N GLU A 97 6.75 6.73 -11.96
CA GLU A 97 7.23 8.07 -12.30
C GLU A 97 7.49 8.92 -11.05
N VAL A 98 6.53 8.94 -10.11
CA VAL A 98 6.69 9.63 -8.82
C VAL A 98 7.85 9.04 -8.02
N ALA A 99 7.96 7.70 -7.92
CA ALA A 99 9.04 7.05 -7.20
C ALA A 99 10.43 7.39 -7.79
N ARG A 100 10.54 7.42 -9.12
CA ARG A 100 11.77 7.82 -9.82
C ARG A 100 12.13 9.28 -9.54
N TYR A 101 11.14 10.18 -9.56
CA TYR A 101 11.35 11.57 -9.18
C TYR A 101 11.91 11.68 -7.76
N LEU A 102 11.29 11.00 -6.80
CA LEU A 102 11.73 11.01 -5.40
C LEU A 102 13.14 10.46 -5.21
N LYS A 103 13.46 9.31 -5.82
CA LYS A 103 14.81 8.72 -5.79
C LYS A 103 15.87 9.61 -6.46
N ASN A 104 15.51 10.34 -7.51
CA ASN A 104 16.42 11.30 -8.15
C ASN A 104 16.73 12.51 -7.23
N LYS A 105 15.78 12.94 -6.40
CA LYS A 105 15.97 14.02 -5.44
C LYS A 105 16.69 13.56 -4.17
N ARG A 106 16.41 12.33 -3.73
CA ARG A 106 17.00 11.71 -2.55
C ARG A 106 17.09 10.21 -2.75
N SER A 107 18.26 9.73 -3.14
CA SER A 107 18.49 8.33 -3.52
C SER A 107 18.31 7.33 -2.37
N ASP A 108 18.58 7.75 -1.14
CA ASP A 108 18.45 6.94 0.08
C ASP A 108 17.04 6.98 0.70
N LEU A 109 16.11 7.78 0.14
CA LEU A 109 14.75 7.88 0.67
C LEU A 109 14.06 6.51 0.57
N MET A 110 13.61 5.98 1.71
CA MET A 110 12.89 4.71 1.75
C MET A 110 11.50 4.87 1.12
N ILE A 111 11.18 4.02 0.15
CA ILE A 111 9.88 3.99 -0.52
C ILE A 111 9.23 2.63 -0.30
N ARG A 112 8.00 2.65 0.22
CA ARG A 112 7.16 1.46 0.42
C ARG A 112 5.88 1.53 -0.39
N ILE A 113 5.44 0.39 -0.89
CA ILE A 113 4.10 0.21 -1.47
C ILE A 113 3.29 -0.71 -0.55
N ASN A 114 2.08 -0.29 -0.18
CA ASN A 114 1.08 -1.18 0.40
C ASN A 114 0.10 -1.59 -0.70
N THR A 115 -0.08 -2.89 -0.91
CA THR A 115 -0.89 -3.40 -2.03
C THR A 115 -1.66 -4.66 -1.65
N ASN A 116 -2.72 -4.96 -2.40
CA ASN A 116 -3.39 -6.25 -2.43
C ASN A 116 -2.67 -7.28 -3.32
N GLY A 117 -1.65 -6.88 -4.08
CA GLY A 117 -0.83 -7.79 -4.89
C GLY A 117 -1.48 -8.27 -6.19
N LEU A 118 -2.58 -7.67 -6.63
CA LEU A 118 -3.35 -8.12 -7.80
C LEU A 118 -3.12 -7.24 -9.05
N ALA A 119 -2.31 -6.21 -8.95
CA ALA A 119 -2.13 -5.23 -10.03
C ALA A 119 -1.49 -5.84 -11.30
N SER A 120 -0.66 -6.87 -11.18
CA SER A 120 -0.17 -7.62 -12.35
C SER A 120 -1.29 -8.26 -13.18
N VAL A 121 -2.34 -8.73 -12.51
CA VAL A 121 -3.51 -9.30 -13.19
C VAL A 121 -4.29 -8.19 -13.91
N SER A 122 -4.51 -7.06 -13.24
CA SER A 122 -5.13 -5.86 -13.84
C SER A 122 -4.36 -5.37 -15.07
N ALA A 123 -3.04 -5.32 -14.98
CA ALA A 123 -2.14 -4.87 -16.06
C ALA A 123 -1.90 -5.93 -17.14
N LYS A 124 -2.36 -7.17 -16.92
CA LYS A 124 -2.11 -8.34 -17.81
C LYS A 124 -0.61 -8.57 -18.09
N ARG A 125 0.26 -8.19 -17.15
CA ARG A 125 1.72 -8.38 -17.23
C ARG A 125 2.35 -8.43 -15.84
N ASP A 126 3.54 -9.00 -15.75
CA ASP A 126 4.37 -8.84 -14.56
C ASP A 126 4.85 -7.39 -14.46
N ILE A 127 4.50 -6.71 -13.36
CA ILE A 127 4.91 -5.32 -13.09
C ILE A 127 6.07 -5.23 -12.11
N THR A 128 6.42 -6.35 -11.46
CA THR A 128 7.45 -6.38 -10.42
C THR A 128 8.86 -6.01 -10.89
N PRO A 129 9.27 -6.24 -12.17
CA PRO A 129 10.57 -5.77 -12.65
C PRO A 129 10.74 -4.26 -12.57
N ASP A 130 9.65 -3.50 -12.69
CA ASP A 130 9.66 -2.03 -12.71
C ASP A 130 9.99 -1.44 -11.33
N PHE A 131 9.94 -2.25 -10.26
CA PHE A 131 10.23 -1.83 -8.89
C PHE A 131 11.73 -1.74 -8.57
N LYS A 132 12.56 -2.37 -9.39
CA LYS A 132 14.01 -2.46 -9.16
C LYS A 132 14.61 -1.07 -9.01
N ASP A 133 15.42 -0.88 -7.98
CA ASP A 133 16.13 0.36 -7.63
C ASP A 133 15.21 1.55 -7.26
N LEU A 134 13.88 1.38 -7.32
CA LEU A 134 12.88 2.40 -7.00
C LEU A 134 12.16 2.14 -5.68
N ILE A 135 11.83 0.88 -5.39
CA ILE A 135 10.99 0.50 -4.25
C ILE A 135 11.79 -0.36 -3.28
N ASP A 136 11.88 0.08 -2.02
CA ASP A 136 12.65 -0.60 -0.99
C ASP A 136 11.82 -1.67 -0.27
N THR A 137 10.51 -1.43 -0.11
CA THR A 137 9.59 -2.37 0.53
C THR A 137 8.27 -2.52 -0.22
N VAL A 138 7.80 -3.76 -0.34
CA VAL A 138 6.42 -4.05 -0.76
C VAL A 138 5.72 -4.82 0.34
N SER A 139 4.63 -4.24 0.87
CA SER A 139 3.77 -4.80 1.90
C SER A 139 2.47 -5.28 1.27
N ILE A 140 2.27 -6.60 1.25
CA ILE A 140 1.21 -7.27 0.50
C ILE A 140 0.16 -7.81 1.47
N SER A 141 -1.10 -7.51 1.22
CA SER A 141 -2.20 -7.83 2.11
C SER A 141 -2.66 -9.29 1.95
N LEU A 142 -2.06 -10.20 2.74
CA LEU A 142 -2.41 -11.61 2.77
C LEU A 142 -3.79 -11.85 3.38
N ASN A 143 -4.08 -11.20 4.52
CA ASN A 143 -5.36 -11.16 5.25
C ASN A 143 -6.00 -12.50 5.71
N ALA A 144 -5.74 -13.62 5.05
CA ALA A 144 -6.39 -14.91 5.29
C ALA A 144 -5.43 -16.08 5.02
N PRO A 145 -5.67 -17.25 5.66
CA PRO A 145 -4.81 -18.42 5.50
C PRO A 145 -5.14 -19.26 4.25
N ASP A 146 -6.25 -19.00 3.56
CA ASP A 146 -6.67 -19.76 2.39
C ASP A 146 -7.46 -18.91 1.40
N LYS A 147 -7.66 -19.47 0.20
CA LYS A 147 -8.33 -18.79 -0.92
C LYS A 147 -9.80 -18.45 -0.63
N GLN A 148 -10.52 -19.35 0.05
CA GLN A 148 -11.94 -19.21 0.30
C GLN A 148 -12.18 -18.03 1.24
N GLU A 149 -11.47 -18.01 2.36
CA GLU A 149 -11.56 -16.94 3.34
C GLU A 149 -11.01 -15.62 2.77
N TYR A 150 -9.89 -15.67 2.03
CA TYR A 150 -9.37 -14.49 1.34
C TYR A 150 -10.41 -13.86 0.42
N TYR A 151 -11.09 -14.66 -0.39
CA TYR A 151 -12.10 -14.14 -1.31
C TYR A 151 -13.34 -13.61 -0.58
N GLN A 152 -13.79 -14.27 0.48
CA GLN A 152 -14.90 -13.78 1.30
C GLN A 152 -14.59 -12.42 1.93
N LEU A 153 -13.37 -12.25 2.43
CA LEU A 153 -12.91 -11.03 3.08
C LEU A 153 -12.63 -9.90 2.09
N THR A 154 -11.92 -10.18 0.99
CA THR A 154 -11.46 -9.14 0.05
C THR A 154 -12.45 -8.84 -1.07
N ARG A 155 -13.28 -9.82 -1.43
CA ARG A 155 -14.19 -9.76 -2.59
C ARG A 155 -13.47 -9.29 -3.85
N ALA A 156 -12.26 -9.82 -4.05
CA ALA A 156 -11.39 -9.44 -5.16
C ALA A 156 -12.07 -9.70 -6.51
N SER A 157 -11.94 -8.75 -7.45
CA SER A 157 -12.65 -8.79 -8.74
C SER A 157 -12.24 -9.96 -9.66
N PHE A 158 -11.15 -10.65 -9.34
CA PHE A 158 -10.63 -11.79 -10.09
C PHE A 158 -11.04 -13.15 -9.50
N GLY A 159 -11.99 -13.15 -8.55
CA GLY A 159 -12.52 -14.37 -7.97
C GLY A 159 -11.57 -15.03 -6.97
N ILE A 160 -11.82 -16.31 -6.70
CA ILE A 160 -11.08 -17.08 -5.69
C ILE A 160 -9.59 -17.24 -5.98
N ASP A 161 -9.22 -17.25 -7.26
CA ASP A 161 -7.83 -17.39 -7.70
C ASP A 161 -6.98 -16.14 -7.42
N SER A 162 -7.60 -15.03 -7.01
CA SER A 162 -6.91 -13.83 -6.55
C SER A 162 -5.88 -14.13 -5.47
N PHE A 163 -6.13 -15.11 -4.61
CA PHE A 163 -5.16 -15.52 -3.59
C PHE A 163 -3.86 -16.03 -4.22
N ASP A 164 -3.95 -16.90 -5.23
CA ASP A 164 -2.76 -17.41 -5.91
C ASP A 164 -2.03 -16.32 -6.67
N TYR A 165 -2.76 -15.43 -7.34
CA TYR A 165 -2.16 -14.30 -8.05
C TYR A 165 -1.39 -13.38 -7.10
N MET A 166 -1.94 -13.12 -5.91
CA MET A 166 -1.27 -12.33 -4.88
C MET A 166 -0.02 -13.04 -4.34
N LEU A 167 -0.06 -14.36 -4.11
CA LEU A 167 1.12 -15.12 -3.68
C LEU A 167 2.20 -15.19 -4.77
N ASP A 168 1.82 -15.35 -6.03
CA ASP A 168 2.73 -15.30 -7.18
C ASP A 168 3.39 -13.93 -7.32
N PHE A 169 2.62 -12.85 -7.16
CA PHE A 169 3.14 -11.48 -7.11
C PHE A 169 4.17 -11.31 -5.98
N ALA A 170 3.87 -11.80 -4.78
CA ALA A 170 4.80 -11.77 -3.64
C ALA A 170 6.13 -12.51 -3.95
N LYS A 171 6.05 -13.69 -4.58
CA LYS A 171 7.23 -14.45 -5.03
C LYS A 171 8.06 -13.67 -6.04
N LYS A 172 7.41 -13.02 -7.03
CA LYS A 172 8.08 -12.26 -8.09
C LYS A 172 8.76 -10.99 -7.57
N CYS A 173 8.11 -10.25 -6.66
CA CYS A 173 8.66 -9.05 -6.02
C CYS A 173 10.05 -9.29 -5.41
N LYS A 174 10.30 -10.47 -4.81
CA LYS A 174 11.59 -10.79 -4.18
C LYS A 174 12.81 -10.67 -5.11
N LYS A 175 12.61 -10.75 -6.42
CA LYS A 175 13.69 -10.64 -7.40
C LYS A 175 14.17 -9.19 -7.58
N TYR A 176 13.35 -8.22 -7.20
CA TYR A 176 13.54 -6.81 -7.53
C TYR A 176 13.44 -5.88 -6.32
N VAL A 177 12.79 -6.33 -5.24
CA VAL A 177 12.53 -5.54 -4.02
C VAL A 177 13.28 -6.15 -2.84
N PRO A 178 14.10 -5.37 -2.10
CA PRO A 178 14.89 -5.87 -0.97
C PRO A 178 14.06 -6.46 0.18
N ASN A 179 12.90 -5.85 0.48
CA ASN A 179 12.06 -6.25 1.60
C ASN A 179 10.62 -6.48 1.15
N VAL A 180 10.22 -7.76 1.08
CA VAL A 180 8.83 -8.15 0.78
C VAL A 180 8.19 -8.70 2.06
N VAL A 181 7.01 -8.17 2.38
CA VAL A 181 6.30 -8.50 3.62
C VAL A 181 4.86 -8.87 3.28
N LEU A 182 4.38 -10.01 3.75
CA LEU A 182 2.96 -10.33 3.79
C LEU A 182 2.36 -9.82 5.10
N THR A 183 1.15 -9.29 5.07
CA THR A 183 0.49 -8.74 6.25
C THR A 183 -0.87 -9.36 6.51
N VAL A 184 -1.16 -9.59 7.78
CA VAL A 184 -2.47 -9.99 8.30
C VAL A 184 -2.86 -9.08 9.46
N VAL A 185 -4.14 -9.07 9.83
CA VAL A 185 -4.63 -8.37 11.02
C VAL A 185 -4.77 -9.36 12.17
N ASP A 186 -4.50 -8.95 13.40
CA ASP A 186 -4.47 -9.80 14.60
C ASP A 186 -5.83 -10.40 15.03
N ILE A 187 -6.95 -9.93 14.45
CA ILE A 187 -8.30 -10.43 14.75
C ILE A 187 -8.68 -11.76 14.08
N ILE A 188 -7.78 -12.37 13.29
CA ILE A 188 -8.08 -13.64 12.60
C ILE A 188 -7.82 -14.89 13.47
N GLY A 189 -7.28 -14.71 14.68
CA GLY A 189 -6.97 -15.80 15.62
C GLY A 189 -5.61 -16.46 15.37
N GLU A 190 -5.03 -17.02 16.44
CA GLU A 190 -3.64 -17.53 16.46
C GLU A 190 -3.40 -18.65 15.45
N GLU A 191 -4.33 -19.59 15.30
CA GLU A 191 -4.21 -20.70 14.34
C GLU A 191 -4.11 -20.20 12.89
N LYS A 192 -4.92 -19.21 12.53
CA LYS A 192 -4.89 -18.61 11.18
C LYS A 192 -3.66 -17.77 10.97
N ILE A 193 -3.19 -17.05 12.00
CA ILE A 193 -1.91 -16.33 11.96
C ILE A 193 -0.75 -17.31 11.74
N ALA A 194 -0.74 -18.45 12.42
CA ALA A 194 0.27 -19.49 12.24
C ALA A 194 0.23 -20.09 10.82
N ALA A 195 -0.95 -20.35 10.27
CA ALA A 195 -1.10 -20.80 8.88
C ALA A 195 -0.58 -19.74 7.87
N CYS A 196 -0.92 -18.46 8.08
CA CYS A 196 -0.37 -17.35 7.30
C CYS A 196 1.15 -17.26 7.41
N LYS A 197 1.72 -17.53 8.59
CA LYS A 197 3.17 -17.52 8.82
C LYS A 197 3.84 -18.61 8.01
N LYS A 198 3.25 -19.80 7.98
CA LYS A 198 3.72 -20.91 7.14
C LYS A 198 3.71 -20.52 5.65
N ILE A 199 2.65 -19.88 5.15
CA ILE A 199 2.59 -19.39 3.76
C ILE A 199 3.74 -18.41 3.47
N ALA A 200 3.97 -17.45 4.36
CA ALA A 200 5.06 -16.49 4.21
C ALA A 200 6.44 -17.18 4.20
N ASP A 201 6.65 -18.17 5.07
CA ASP A 201 7.88 -18.95 5.15
C ASP A 201 8.11 -19.80 3.91
N ASP A 202 7.07 -20.46 3.39
CA ASP A 202 7.13 -21.27 2.16
C ASP A 202 7.50 -20.41 0.93
N ILE A 203 7.12 -19.13 0.92
CA ILE A 203 7.51 -18.15 -0.10
C ILE A 203 8.90 -17.54 0.19
N GLY A 204 9.35 -17.60 1.45
CA GLY A 204 10.55 -16.97 1.97
C GLY A 204 10.42 -15.45 2.07
N VAL A 205 9.31 -14.96 2.61
CA VAL A 205 9.06 -13.54 2.94
C VAL A 205 8.67 -13.41 4.42
N LYS A 206 8.74 -12.19 4.95
CA LYS A 206 8.32 -11.95 6.33
C LYS A 206 6.79 -11.88 6.41
N LEU A 207 6.22 -12.43 7.47
CA LEU A 207 4.86 -12.09 7.88
C LEU A 207 4.92 -10.96 8.92
N ARG A 208 4.10 -9.93 8.76
CA ARG A 208 3.83 -8.92 9.78
C ARG A 208 2.36 -8.99 10.19
N VAL A 209 2.12 -9.22 11.48
CA VAL A 209 0.80 -9.10 12.08
C VAL A 209 0.57 -7.63 12.45
N ARG A 210 -0.57 -7.08 12.05
CA ARG A 210 -0.96 -5.70 12.33
C ARG A 210 -2.06 -5.68 13.40
N PRO A 211 -2.07 -4.67 14.29
CA PRO A 211 -3.23 -4.44 15.13
C PRO A 211 -4.45 -4.07 14.28
N PHE A 212 -5.62 -4.54 14.68
CA PHE A 212 -6.89 -4.04 14.15
C PHE A 212 -7.13 -2.60 14.63
N GLU A 213 -7.50 -1.73 13.70
CA GLU A 213 -7.88 -0.35 13.99
C GLU A 213 -9.41 -0.28 14.02
N GLU A 214 -9.99 0.00 15.20
CA GLU A 214 -11.42 0.28 15.38
C GLU A 214 -11.88 1.57 14.67
#